data_AF-A0A3E2N3I0-F1
#
_entry.id   AF-A0A3E2N3I0-F1
#
_cell.length_a   1.000
_cell.length_b   1.000
_cell.length_c   1.000
_cell.angle_alpha   90.00
_cell.angle_beta   90.00
_cell.angle_gamma   90.00
#
_symmetry.space_group_name_H-M   'P 1'
#
loop_
_entity.id
_entity.type
_entity.pdbx_description
1 polymer ?
#
loop_
_entity_poly.entity_id
_entity_poly.type
_entity_poly.pdbx_seq_one_letter_code
_entity_poly.pdbx_strand_id
1 'polypeptide(L)' 'MSINELESEQKDWALSMLCRSCVLSPCRHHEGVYVDEGIDIESAYKYSMKVYKSNEDKSPFCNVREMTDT' A
#
# COMPACT_ATOMS: atom_id res chain seq x y z
N MET A 1 -13.99 -0.12 15.19
CA MET A 1 -13.61 0.58 13.95
C MET A 1 -14.84 0.75 13.09
N SER A 2 -15.12 1.98 12.69
CA SER A 2 -16.10 2.32 11.67
C SER A 2 -15.55 1.94 10.29
N ILE A 3 -16.43 1.72 9.31
CA ILE A 3 -16.02 1.36 7.93
C ILE A 3 -15.05 2.42 7.35
N ASN A 4 -15.29 3.70 7.64
CA ASN A 4 -14.44 4.80 7.17
C ASN A 4 -13.02 4.76 7.77
N GLU A 5 -12.86 4.25 8.99
CA GLU A 5 -11.55 4.14 9.63
C GLU A 5 -10.75 3.00 8.99
N LEU A 6 -11.40 1.86 8.74
CA LEU A 6 -10.79 0.70 8.08
C LEU A 6 -10.34 1.02 6.65
N GLU A 7 -11.17 1.72 5.87
CA GLU A 7 -10.83 2.14 4.51
C GLU A 7 -9.60 3.07 4.51
N SER A 8 -9.52 3.99 5.47
CA SER A 8 -8.39 4.89 5.62
C SER A 8 -7.10 4.14 5.95
N GLU A 9 -7.14 3.16 6.86
CA GLU A 9 -5.98 2.35 7.24
C GLU A 9 -5.48 1.47 6.10
N GLN A 10 -6.39 0.85 5.35
CA GLN A 10 -6.06 0.04 4.18
C GLN A 10 -5.40 0.87 3.08
N LYS A 11 -5.92 2.07 2.83
CA LYS A 11 -5.37 3.01 1.85
C LYS A 11 -3.98 3.52 2.25
N ASP A 12 -3.79 3.89 3.51
CA ASP A 12 -2.49 4.36 4.01
C ASP A 12 -1.43 3.25 3.91
N TRP A 13 -1.81 2.02 4.28
CA TRP A 13 -0.94 0.86 4.15
C TRP A 13 -0.53 0.60 2.69
N ALA A 14 -1.49 0.64 1.76
CA ALA A 14 -1.24 0.44 0.34
C ALA A 14 -0.29 1.50 -0.22
N LEU A 15 -0.52 2.78 0.09
CA LEU A 15 0.35 3.88 -0.30
C LEU A 15 1.76 3.75 0.29
N SER A 16 1.86 3.30 1.54
CA SER A 16 3.15 3.04 2.20
C SER A 16 3.95 1.95 1.49
N MET A 17 3.29 0.87 1.04
CA MET A 17 3.97 -0.18 0.28
C MET A 17 4.43 0.28 -1.10
N LEU A 18 3.61 1.07 -1.80
CA LEU A 18 3.96 1.65 -3.10
C LEU A 18 5.14 2.62 -2.97
N CYS A 19 5.18 3.42 -1.90
CA CYS A 19 6.30 4.30 -1.60
C CYS A 19 7.59 3.55 -1.29
N ARG A 20 7.51 2.49 -0.46
CA ARG A 20 8.68 1.65 -0.12
C ARG A 20 9.23 0.89 -1.32
N SER A 21 8.37 0.60 -2.29
CA SER A 21 8.74 -0.08 -3.54
C SER A 21 9.18 0.89 -4.64
N CYS A 22 9.25 2.20 -4.33
CA CYS A 22 9.58 3.27 -5.26
C CYS A 22 8.64 3.38 -6.48
N VAL A 23 7.46 2.75 -6.44
CA VAL A 23 6.46 2.90 -7.51
C VAL A 23 5.82 4.29 -7.44
N LEU A 24 5.56 4.75 -6.21
CA LEU A 24 5.12 6.09 -5.93
C LEU A 24 6.17 6.84 -5.11
N SER A 25 6.30 8.14 -5.35
CA SER A 25 7.07 9.04 -4.51
C SER A 25 6.15 10.12 -3.93
N PRO A 26 6.14 10.34 -2.60
CA PRO A 26 5.31 11.40 -2.01
C PRO A 26 5.83 12.77 -2.44
N CYS A 27 4.92 13.66 -2.85
CA CYS A 27 5.25 15.03 -3.18
C CYS A 27 5.64 15.79 -1.91
N ARG A 28 6.81 16.41 -1.89
CA ARG A 28 7.30 17.17 -0.72
C ARG A 28 6.52 18.46 -0.44
N HIS A 29 5.79 18.97 -1.43
CA HIS A 29 5.08 20.25 -1.36
C HIS A 29 3.57 20.11 -1.16
N HIS A 30 3.00 18.96 -1.50
CA HIS A 30 1.57 18.71 -1.42
C HIS A 30 1.34 17.41 -0.65
N GLU A 31 0.83 17.53 0.56
CA GLU A 31 0.47 16.38 1.39
C GLU A 31 -0.63 15.56 0.71
N GLY A 32 -0.48 14.23 0.72
CA GLY A 32 -1.42 13.31 0.08
C GLY A 32 -1.32 13.22 -1.45
N VAL A 33 -0.38 13.93 -2.08
CA VAL A 33 -0.10 13.81 -3.52
C VAL A 33 1.08 12.89 -3.74
N TYR A 34 0.88 11.89 -4.61
CA TYR A 34 1.90 10.92 -4.98
C TYR A 34 2.22 11.05 -6.47
N VAL A 35 3.51 11.04 -6.79
CA VAL A 35 4.03 11.08 -8.16
C VAL A 35 4.36 9.65 -8.57
N ASP A 36 3.80 9.22 -9.70
CA ASP A 36 4.15 7.94 -10.32
C ASP A 36 5.53 8.07 -10.98
N GLU A 37 6.48 7.26 -10.52
CA GLU A 37 7.86 7.27 -11.03
C GLU A 37 8.04 6.23 -12.16
N GLY A 38 6.96 5.58 -12.60
CA GLY A 38 6.97 4.60 -13.70
C GLY A 38 7.74 3.32 -13.37
N ILE A 39 7.97 3.01 -12.10
CA ILE A 39 8.66 1.79 -11.68
C ILE A 39 7.69 0.59 -11.70
N ASP A 40 8.25 -0.59 -11.98
CA ASP A 40 7.58 -1.89 -12.11
C ASP A 40 6.57 -2.17 -10.98
N ILE A 41 5.28 -2.00 -11.31
CA ILE A 41 4.15 -2.26 -10.41
C ILE A 41 4.16 -3.71 -9.92
N GLU A 42 4.61 -4.65 -10.75
CA GLU A 42 4.71 -6.07 -10.38
C GLU A 42 5.68 -6.29 -9.21
N SER A 43 6.80 -5.56 -9.17
CA SER A 43 7.76 -5.59 -8.07
C SER A 43 7.16 -5.05 -6.78
N ALA A 44 6.33 -4.00 -6.84
CA ALA A 44 5.59 -3.54 -5.66
C ALA A 44 4.61 -4.59 -5.15
N TYR A 45 3.86 -5.27 -6.03
CA TYR A 45 2.99 -6.37 -5.60
C TYR A 45 3.77 -7.49 -4.91
N LYS A 46 4.91 -7.91 -5.47
CA LYS A 46 5.79 -8.92 -4.86
C LYS A 46 6.30 -8.47 -3.49
N TYR A 47 6.69 -7.20 -3.36
CA TYR A 47 7.14 -6.63 -2.10
C TYR A 47 6.01 -6.60 -1.06
N SER A 48 4.85 -6.04 -1.41
CA SER A 48 3.66 -5.99 -0.55
C SER A 48 3.26 -7.38 -0.05
N MET A 49 3.26 -8.38 -0.94
CA MET A 49 2.93 -9.76 -0.60
C MET A 49 3.95 -10.38 0.36
N LYS A 50 5.24 -10.06 0.20
CA LYS A 50 6.28 -10.48 1.15
C LYS A 50 6.08 -9.84 2.53
N VAL A 51 5.77 -8.54 2.57
CA VAL A 51 5.54 -7.80 3.82
C VAL A 51 4.30 -8.31 4.53
N TYR A 52 3.20 -8.52 3.80
CA TYR A 52 1.96 -9.10 4.30
C TYR A 52 2.21 -10.48 4.93
N LYS A 53 2.85 -11.40 4.19
CA LYS A 53 3.15 -12.76 4.71
C LYS A 53 4.08 -12.75 5.92
N SER A 54 4.94 -11.75 6.03
CA SER A 54 5.87 -11.63 7.16
C SER A 54 5.23 -10.94 8.37
N ASN A 55 4.09 -10.26 8.21
CA ASN A 55 3.43 -9.46 9.23
C ASN A 55 1.91 -9.54 9.09
N GLU A 56 1.37 -10.77 9.04
CA GLU A 56 -0.06 -11.01 8.80
C GLU A 56 -0.92 -10.30 9.85
N ASP A 57 -0.51 -10.32 11.13
CA ASP A 57 -1.20 -9.66 12.24
C ASP A 57 -1.16 -8.11 12.22
N LYS A 58 -0.37 -7.50 11.34
CA LYS A 58 -0.21 -6.02 11.25
C LYS A 58 -0.80 -5.45 9.96
N SER A 59 -1.31 -6.30 9.09
CA SER A 59 -1.98 -5.88 7.87
C SER A 59 -3.42 -5.48 8.20
N PRO A 60 -3.92 -4.34 7.68
CA PRO A 60 -5.32 -3.96 7.82
C PRO A 60 -6.26 -4.75 6.88
N PHE A 61 -5.72 -5.68 6.09
CA PHE A 61 -6.48 -6.56 5.19
C PHE A 61 -6.73 -7.93 5.82
N CYS A 62 -7.95 -8.45 5.66
CA CYS A 62 -8.31 -9.79 6.16
C CYS A 62 -7.77 -10.92 5.27
N ASN A 63 -7.48 -10.63 4.00
CA ASN A 63 -6.88 -11.59 3.07
C ASN A 63 -6.08 -10.89 1.96
N VAL A 64 -5.24 -11.68 1.29
CA VAL A 64 -4.38 -11.19 0.20
C VAL A 64 -5.17 -10.66 -1.00
N ARG A 65 -6.38 -11.17 -1.28
CA ARG A 65 -7.19 -10.70 -2.41
C ARG A 65 -7.65 -9.26 -2.20
N GLU A 66 -8.04 -8.90 -0.99
CA GLU A 66 -8.40 -7.51 -0.65
C GLU A 66 -7.19 -6.56 -0.75
N MET A 67 -5.98 -7.07 -0.48
CA MET A 67 -4.75 -6.27 -0.60
C MET A 67 -4.37 -5.98 -2.07
N THR A 68 -4.69 -6.88 -2.99
CA THR A 68 -4.28 -6.79 -4.41
C THR A 68 -5.44 -6.50 -5.36
N ASP A 69 -6.50 -5.86 -4.87
CA ASP A 69 -7.77 -5.63 -5.56
C ASP A 69 -7.57 -5.42 -7.08
N THR A 70 -8.06 -6.38 -7.87
CA THR A 70 -7.93 -6.42 -9.34
C THR A 70 -9.18 -5.87 -9.98
#